data_AF-A0A969H6U7-F1
#
_entry.id   AF-A0A969H6U7-F1
#
_cell.length_a   1.000
_cell.length_b   1.000
_cell.length_c   1.000
_cell.angle_alpha   90.00
_cell.angle_beta   90.00
_cell.angle_gamma   90.00
#
_symmetry.space_group_name_H-M   'P 1'
#
loop_
_entity.id
_entity.type
_entity.pdbx_description
1 polymer ?
#
loop_
_entity_poly.entity_id
_entity_poly.type
_entity_poly.pdbx_seq_one_letter_code
_entity_poly.pdbx_strand_id
1 'polypeptide(L)'
;MINLIWLTIALPIVGVLFNGLLGRRVGHRVVSLVGPLMVLAAFLVGVGAFFELSSRGGEAVTVPLWTWATIADFNVSINLLADPLSLLMVPGCHRRRLSDPRLRHRLI
;
A
#
# COMPACT_ATOMS: atom_id res chain seq x y z
N MET A 1 5.87 -9.41 2.69
CA MET A 1 4.84 -8.34 2.82
C MET A 1 4.75 -7.46 1.58
N ILE A 2 5.84 -7.06 0.93
CA ILE A 2 5.79 -6.18 -0.25
C ILE A 2 4.96 -6.79 -1.41
N ASN A 3 5.06 -8.10 -1.67
CA ASN A 3 4.22 -8.78 -2.68
C ASN A 3 2.72 -8.79 -2.33
N LEU A 4 2.35 -8.52 -1.07
CA LEU A 4 0.97 -8.47 -0.59
C LEU A 4 0.41 -7.04 -0.59
N ILE A 5 1.17 -6.06 -1.06
CA ILE A 5 0.77 -4.65 -1.00
C ILE A 5 -0.52 -4.36 -1.79
N TRP A 6 -0.87 -5.20 -2.77
CA TRP A 6 -2.15 -5.13 -3.47
C TRP A 6 -3.37 -5.33 -2.54
N LEU A 7 -3.20 -6.03 -1.41
CA LEU A 7 -4.28 -6.19 -0.41
C LEU A 7 -4.66 -4.86 0.23
N THR A 8 -3.76 -3.87 0.26
CA THR A 8 -4.07 -2.54 0.80
C THR A 8 -5.19 -1.85 0.00
N ILE A 9 -5.35 -2.19 -1.28
CA ILE A 9 -6.42 -1.72 -2.15
C ILE A 9 -7.62 -2.69 -2.12
N ALA A 10 -7.36 -4.00 -2.14
CA ALA A 10 -8.43 -4.99 -2.21
C ALA A 10 -9.29 -5.05 -0.94
N LEU A 11 -8.69 -4.98 0.26
CA LEU A 11 -9.41 -5.08 1.54
C LEU A 11 -10.46 -3.97 1.74
N PRO A 12 -10.14 -2.68 1.53
CA PRO A 12 -11.14 -1.61 1.59
C PRO A 12 -12.28 -1.78 0.59
N ILE A 13 -11.98 -2.22 -0.65
CA ILE A 13 -13.01 -2.47 -1.67
C ILE A 13 -13.95 -3.59 -1.21
N VAL A 14 -13.42 -4.68 -0.66
CA VAL A 14 -14.23 -5.77 -0.10
C VAL A 14 -15.10 -5.26 1.06
N GLY A 15 -14.57 -4.40 1.94
CA GLY A 15 -15.33 -3.78 3.02
C GLY A 15 -16.50 -2.92 2.52
N VAL A 16 -16.28 -2.13 1.47
CA VAL A 16 -17.33 -1.31 0.83
C VAL A 16 -18.36 -2.20 0.16
N LEU A 17 -17.94 -3.22 -0.59
CA LEU A 17 -18.86 -4.16 -1.26
C LEU A 17 -19.71 -4.92 -0.24
N PHE A 18 -19.11 -5.39 0.86
CA PHE A 18 -19.83 -6.06 1.93
C PHE A 18 -20.87 -5.13 2.58
N ASN A 19 -20.47 -3.92 2.97
CA ASN A 19 -21.37 -2.96 3.60
C ASN A 19 -22.46 -2.46 2.64
N GLY A 20 -22.13 -2.29 1.35
CA GLY A 20 -23.08 -1.84 0.33
C GLY A 20 -24.11 -2.90 -0.05
N LEU A 21 -23.71 -4.17 -0.21
CA LEU A 21 -24.59 -5.25 -0.67
C LEU A 21 -25.35 -5.91 0.49
N LEU A 22 -24.64 -6.24 1.57
CA LEU A 22 -25.16 -7.05 2.66
C LEU A 22 -25.55 -6.20 3.87
N GLY A 23 -25.07 -4.95 3.98
CA GLY A 23 -25.23 -4.15 5.19
C GLY A 23 -26.68 -3.91 5.63
N ARG A 24 -27.63 -3.91 4.69
CA ARG A 24 -29.07 -3.83 5.00
C ARG A 24 -29.64 -5.10 5.66
N ARG A 25 -29.01 -6.27 5.44
CA ARG A 25 -29.50 -7.58 5.92
C ARG A 25 -28.83 -8.04 7.22
N VAL A 26 -27.56 -7.69 7.46
CA VAL A 26 -26.77 -8.21 8.60
C VAL A 26 -26.86 -7.38 9.88
N GLY A 27 -27.50 -6.21 9.84
CA GLY A 27 -27.70 -5.34 11.01
C GLY A 27 -26.52 -4.43 11.33
N HIS A 28 -26.81 -3.32 12.03
CA HIS A 28 -25.89 -2.19 12.20
C HIS A 28 -24.55 -2.57 12.87
N ARG A 29 -24.56 -3.46 13.88
CA ARG A 29 -23.36 -3.84 14.64
C ARG A 29 -22.30 -4.56 13.80
N VAL A 30 -22.72 -5.38 12.85
CA VAL A 30 -21.79 -6.13 11.99
C VAL A 30 -21.15 -5.18 10.98
N VAL A 31 -21.96 -4.34 10.34
CA VAL A 31 -21.51 -3.34 9.36
C VAL A 31 -20.52 -2.35 9.97
N SER A 32 -20.81 -1.87 11.18
CA SER A 32 -19.95 -0.92 11.88
C SER A 32 -18.64 -1.53 12.37
N LEU A 33 -18.56 -2.85 12.53
CA LEU A 33 -17.31 -3.54 12.87
C LEU A 33 -16.50 -3.91 11.61
N VAL A 34 -17.15 -4.42 10.56
CA VAL A 34 -16.48 -4.91 9.36
C VAL A 34 -15.74 -3.81 8.61
N GLY A 35 -16.34 -2.61 8.47
CA GLY A 35 -15.69 -1.49 7.79
C GLY A 35 -14.32 -1.13 8.40
N PRO A 36 -14.25 -0.78 9.69
CA PRO A 36 -13.00 -0.49 10.38
C PRO A 36 -12.01 -1.66 10.38
N LEU A 37 -12.48 -2.91 10.53
CA LEU A 37 -11.60 -4.09 10.51
C LEU A 37 -10.92 -4.27 9.15
N MET A 38 -11.62 -4.04 8.04
CA MET A 38 -11.02 -4.12 6.70
C MET A 38 -9.94 -3.06 6.49
N VAL A 39 -10.17 -1.83 6.96
CA VAL A 39 -9.18 -0.75 6.90
C VAL A 39 -7.99 -1.03 7.83
N LEU A 40 -8.24 -1.54 9.04
CA LEU A 40 -7.20 -1.92 9.99
C LEU A 40 -6.32 -3.06 9.43
N ALA A 41 -6.93 -4.06 8.80
CA ALA A 41 -6.19 -5.13 8.14
C ALA A 41 -5.30 -4.59 7.01
N ALA A 42 -5.82 -3.67 6.17
CA ALA A 42 -5.03 -3.02 5.13
C ALA A 42 -3.85 -2.21 5.70
N PHE A 43 -4.07 -1.51 6.82
CA PHE A 43 -3.02 -0.77 7.53
C PHE A 43 -1.90 -1.69 8.04
N LEU A 44 -2.24 -2.83 8.65
CA LEU A 44 -1.25 -3.80 9.13
C LEU A 44 -0.38 -4.37 7.99
N VAL A 45 -0.96 -4.61 6.82
CA VAL A 45 -0.21 -5.01 5.61
C VAL A 45 0.78 -3.91 5.21
N GLY A 46 0.34 -2.64 5.21
CA GLY A 46 1.18 -1.49 4.93
C GLY A 46 2.36 -1.33 5.89
N VAL A 47 2.12 -1.45 7.20
CA VAL A 47 3.15 -1.45 8.24
C VAL A 47 4.15 -2.60 8.04
N GLY A 48 3.67 -3.81 7.75
CA GLY A 48 4.51 -4.96 7.45
C GLY A 48 5.39 -4.73 6.22
N ALA A 49 4.84 -4.13 5.17
CA ALA A 49 5.59 -3.78 3.96
C ALA A 49 6.65 -2.69 4.25
N PHE A 50 6.35 -1.70 5.10
CA PHE A 50 7.30 -0.66 5.51
C PHE A 50 8.51 -1.24 6.26
N PHE A 51 8.29 -2.15 7.21
CA PHE A 51 9.38 -2.81 7.93
C PHE A 51 10.23 -3.68 7.01
N GLU A 52 9.61 -4.40 6.07
CA GLU A 52 10.34 -5.19 5.08
C GLU A 52 11.16 -4.32 4.11
N LEU A 53 10.63 -3.18 3.67
CA LEU A 53 11.40 -2.26 2.81
C LEU A 53 12.57 -1.64 3.60
N SER A 54 12.33 -1.32 4.88
CA SER A 54 13.36 -0.76 5.77
C SER A 54 14.52 -1.73 6.01
N SER A 55 14.25 -3.03 6.14
CA SER A 55 15.31 -4.04 6.29
C SER A 55 16.13 -4.24 5.01
N ARG A 56 15.57 -3.93 3.84
CA ARG A 56 16.24 -3.97 2.53
C ARG A 56 17.06 -2.71 2.20
N GLY A 57 17.26 -1.80 3.16
CA GLY A 57 17.95 -0.52 2.90
C GLY A 57 17.07 0.54 2.21
N GLY A 58 15.77 0.27 2.07
CA GLY A 58 14.75 1.11 1.44
C GLY A 58 14.99 1.42 -0.04
N GLU A 59 15.46 0.43 -0.77
CA GLU A 59 15.40 0.39 -2.23
C GLU A 59 13.93 0.25 -2.67
N ALA A 60 13.53 0.98 -3.70
CA ALA A 60 12.15 0.93 -4.21
C ALA A 60 11.90 -0.40 -4.93
N VAL A 61 10.74 -1.02 -4.65
CA VAL A 61 10.35 -2.30 -5.24
C VAL A 61 9.09 -2.10 -6.08
N THR A 62 9.13 -2.54 -7.33
CA THR A 62 7.97 -2.49 -8.23
C THR A 62 7.27 -3.84 -8.25
N VAL A 63 5.98 -3.86 -7.95
CA VAL A 63 5.12 -5.04 -8.03
C VAL A 63 4.22 -4.88 -9.26
N PRO A 64 4.47 -5.62 -10.36
CA PRO A 64 3.63 -5.53 -11.55
C PRO A 64 2.26 -6.16 -11.27
N LEU A 65 1.18 -5.49 -11.69
CA LEU A 65 -0.18 -6.01 -11.55
C LEU A 65 -0.69 -6.56 -12.88
N TRP A 66 -0.96 -5.68 -13.85
CA TRP A 66 -1.40 -6.06 -15.20
C TRP A 66 -1.17 -4.92 -16.19
N THR A 67 -1.24 -5.22 -17.48
CA THR A 67 -1.19 -4.22 -18.55
C THR A 67 -2.59 -3.65 -18.79
N TRP A 68 -2.77 -2.36 -18.59
CA TRP A 68 -4.05 -1.66 -18.80
C TRP A 68 -4.36 -1.47 -20.28
N ALA A 69 -3.37 -1.06 -21.07
CA ALA A 69 -3.54 -0.87 -22.51
C ALA A 69 -2.24 -1.17 -23.27
N THR A 70 -2.39 -1.72 -24.47
CA THR A 70 -1.31 -1.90 -25.45
C THR A 70 -1.81 -1.47 -26.81
N ILE A 71 -1.16 -0.46 -27.41
CA ILE A 71 -1.51 0.10 -28.71
C ILE A 71 -0.22 0.27 -29.50
N ALA A 72 -0.01 -0.60 -30.50
CA ALA A 72 1.24 -0.68 -31.24
C ALA A 72 2.45 -0.73 -30.28
N ASP A 73 3.29 0.31 -30.26
CA ASP A 73 4.49 0.41 -29.42
C ASP A 73 4.24 1.05 -28.03
N PHE A 74 3.00 1.48 -27.75
CA PHE A 74 2.65 2.10 -26.48
C PHE A 74 2.08 1.07 -25.50
N ASN A 75 2.81 0.81 -24.40
CA ASN A 75 2.40 -0.11 -23.34
C ASN A 75 2.18 0.65 -22.03
N VAL A 76 0.95 0.58 -21.50
CA VAL A 76 0.60 1.15 -20.20
C VAL A 76 0.38 0.00 -19.22
N SER A 77 1.38 -0.24 -18.37
CA SER A 77 1.31 -1.21 -17.29
C SER A 77 0.92 -0.56 -15.97
N ILE A 78 -0.04 -1.16 -15.26
CA ILE A 78 -0.34 -0.81 -13.87
C ILE A 78 0.63 -1.57 -12.98
N ASN A 79 1.47 -0.83 -12.28
CA ASN A 79 2.44 -1.36 -11.33
C ASN A 79 2.29 -0.63 -9.99
N LEU A 80 2.48 -1.35 -8.89
CA LEU A 80 2.56 -0.76 -7.55
C LEU A 80 4.03 -0.52 -7.22
N LEU A 81 4.41 0.74 -7.09
CA LEU A 81 5.74 1.13 -6.65
C LEU A 81 5.76 1.28 -5.13
N ALA A 82 6.42 0.35 -4.45
CA ALA A 82 6.69 0.42 -3.02
C ALA A 82 8.02 1.12 -2.80
N ASP A 83 7.98 2.39 -2.40
CA ASP A 83 9.15 3.20 -2.11
C ASP A 83 9.05 3.76 -0.68
N PRO A 84 10.14 4.27 -0.09
CA PRO A 84 10.12 4.77 1.28
C PRO A 84 9.13 5.92 1.50
N LEU A 85 8.82 6.74 0.49
CA LEU A 85 7.85 7.83 0.58
C LEU A 85 6.41 7.32 0.49
N SER A 86 6.11 6.42 -0.46
CA SER A 86 4.78 5.82 -0.60
C SER A 86 4.44 4.95 0.62
N LEU A 87 5.40 4.21 1.15
CA LEU A 87 5.26 3.47 2.41
C LEU A 87 5.30 4.34 3.66
N LEU A 88 5.61 5.64 3.58
CA LEU A 88 5.40 6.59 4.69
C LEU A 88 3.98 7.15 4.67
N MET A 89 3.39 7.28 3.48
CA MET A 89 1.99 7.74 3.32
C MET A 89 0.99 6.69 3.83
N VAL A 90 1.30 5.40 3.73
CA VAL A 90 0.39 4.33 4.18
C VAL A 90 0.23 4.28 5.72
N PRO A 91 1.31 4.27 6.54
CA PRO A 91 1.21 4.15 8.00
C PRO A 91 1.30 5.47 8.76
N GLY A 92 1.73 6.55 8.10
CA GLY A 92 2.08 7.81 8.78
C GLY A 92 3.57 7.90 9.14
N CYS A 93 4.05 9.14 9.15
CA CYS A 93 5.45 9.54 9.04
C CYS A 93 6.40 8.97 10.13
N HIS A 94 7.32 8.08 9.76
CA HIS A 94 8.58 7.85 10.47
C HIS A 94 9.77 8.33 9.63
N ARG A 95 10.15 9.60 9.81
CA ARG A 95 11.30 10.25 9.16
C ARG A 95 12.62 9.66 9.67
N ARG A 96 13.32 8.83 8.88
CA ARG A 96 14.70 8.34 9.16
C ARG A 96 15.64 8.37 7.94
N ARG A 97 15.39 9.22 6.94
CA ARG A 97 16.23 9.28 5.72
C ARG A 97 16.77 10.67 5.41
N LEU A 98 17.28 11.37 6.43
CA LEU A 98 18.11 12.59 6.27
C LEU A 98 19.37 12.55 7.14
N SER A 99 19.72 11.39 7.71
CA SER A 99 20.81 11.24 8.68
C SER A 99 22.03 10.50 8.13
N ASP A 100 22.14 10.30 6.80
CA ASP A 100 23.35 9.69 6.22
C ASP A 100 24.43 10.78 6.00
N PRO A 101 25.53 10.77 6.76
CA PRO A 101 26.62 11.74 6.60
C PRO A 101 27.36 11.59 5.28
N ARG A 102 27.24 10.44 4.58
CA ARG A 102 28.03 10.12 3.38
C ARG A 102 27.56 10.81 2.11
N LEU A 103 26.35 11.38 2.10
CA LEU A 103 25.78 12.05 0.92
C LEU A 103 25.96 13.58 0.94
N ARG A 104 26.51 14.18 2.01
CA ARG A 104 26.78 15.62 2.09
C ARG A 104 27.93 16.10 1.20
N HIS A 105 28.85 15.21 0.82
CA HIS A 105 30.06 15.58 0.08
C HIS A 105 29.96 15.51 -1.45
N ARG A 106 28.78 15.19 -2.01
CA ARG A 106 28.58 15.07 -3.48
C ARG A 106 27.72 16.18 -4.10
N LEU A 107 27.39 17.23 -3.35
CA LEU A 107 26.53 18.34 -3.81
C LEU A 107 27.19 19.73 -3.61
N ILE A 108 28.53 19.77 -3.59
CA ILE A 108 29.29 21.02 -3.72
C ILE A 108 30.22 20.86 -4.92
#